data_AF-A0A534T1K1-F1
#
_entry.id   AF-A0A534T1K1-F1
#
_cell.length_a   1.000
_cell.length_b   1.000
_cell.length_c   1.000
_cell.angle_alpha   90.00
_cell.angle_beta   90.00
_cell.angle_gamma   90.00
#
_symmetry.space_group_name_H-M   'P 1'
#
loop_
_entity.id
_entity.type
_entity.pdbx_description
1 polymer ?
#
loop_
_entity_poly.entity_id
_entity_poly.type
_entity_poly.pdbx_seq_one_letter_code
_entity_poly.pdbx_strand_id
1 'polypeptide(L)'
;MKRTLCTLGLATMLASPASAAFVSLPSSGAQVNDDAANSIDPKQDAGLVDVAGGTVVAGNVQVPWATFEQKIGDSQQIFVRAFKNGAWVTQGSPASLNIDPTVEAEAPSIDFAGAGRTVPWVAWYEPNFHFGDPTNIFASRFNAGANRWLPSGQDRSDGAGVPSLNIHTNRTAENPSVAGGATVAGNDPVPWIIWEENDGGETDADSPRQIFVAKGVKQPAAATPCTGFKPSEANNVNGFCFQQVGLERLDSGQPTPRDATVDPTLNIDPTRAGVEPDIAFTGQDDKVVWTVWYEEGASAVPGLRSNEMVFAAKAVANAAADGGFQWVAVGSGTEGQSNVLDGSGAHHFGPCAESEVNEDACALNADTLADAENPRVAAGTLTPGQPTVPWVVWEEDIGGGRHAIFVSRLVGGDHFELFHPGQTISNRANNASRPDITFAGNVPYISW
;
A
#
# COMPACT_ATOMS: atom_id res chain seq x y z
N MET A 1 12.98 64.84 7.42
CA MET A 1 14.27 64.14 7.25
C MET A 1 14.11 62.73 7.81
N LYS A 2 14.41 61.73 6.97
CA LYS A 2 14.56 60.27 7.22
C LYS A 2 13.35 59.51 7.78
N ARG A 3 12.54 58.98 6.86
CA ARG A 3 11.72 57.77 7.08
C ARG A 3 12.65 56.55 6.95
N THR A 4 12.74 55.76 8.00
CA THR A 4 13.47 54.48 8.02
C THR A 4 12.51 53.39 7.54
N LEU A 5 12.73 52.88 6.33
CA LEU A 5 12.13 51.61 5.90
C LEU A 5 12.95 50.47 6.53
N CYS A 6 12.33 49.69 7.40
CA CYS A 6 12.84 48.38 7.79
C CYS A 6 12.29 47.35 6.80
N THR A 7 13.13 46.93 5.85
CA THR A 7 12.90 45.74 5.04
C THR A 7 13.14 44.50 5.90
N LEU A 8 12.07 43.81 6.30
CA LEU A 8 12.17 42.43 6.78
C LEU A 8 12.46 41.54 5.56
N GLY A 9 13.69 41.05 5.44
CA GLY A 9 14.03 39.98 4.52
C GLY A 9 13.52 38.66 5.08
N LEU A 10 12.44 38.13 4.51
CA LEU A 10 12.00 36.76 4.74
C LEU A 10 12.91 35.85 3.92
N ALA A 11 13.94 35.27 4.53
CA ALA A 11 14.74 34.21 3.91
C ALA A 11 13.96 32.90 4.02
N THR A 12 13.20 32.56 2.97
CA THR A 12 12.69 31.19 2.78
C THR A 12 13.88 30.29 2.47
N MET A 13 14.38 29.58 3.49
CA MET A 13 15.28 28.44 3.27
C MET A 13 14.46 27.31 2.66
N LEU A 14 14.45 27.23 1.33
CA LEU A 14 14.08 26.01 0.63
C LEU A 14 15.19 25.01 0.95
N ALA A 15 14.92 24.07 1.86
CA ALA A 15 15.78 22.91 2.02
C ALA A 15 15.76 22.17 0.68
N SER A 16 16.84 22.27 -0.10
CA SER A 16 17.05 21.35 -1.21
C SER A 16 17.03 19.94 -0.61
N PRO A 17 16.20 19.00 -1.12
CA PRO A 17 16.41 17.61 -0.79
C PRO A 17 17.82 17.30 -1.27
N ALA A 18 18.72 17.04 -0.32
CA ALA A 18 20.04 16.56 -0.66
C ALA A 18 19.83 15.31 -1.51
N SER A 19 20.26 15.34 -2.77
CA SER A 19 20.34 14.13 -3.59
C SER A 19 21.09 13.10 -2.74
N ALA A 20 20.38 12.07 -2.30
CA ALA A 20 20.98 11.00 -1.54
C ALA A 20 22.16 10.48 -2.38
N ALA A 21 23.37 10.61 -1.85
CA ALA A 21 24.52 9.99 -2.49
C ALA A 21 24.22 8.49 -2.55
N PHE A 22 24.18 7.91 -3.75
CA PHE A 22 24.02 6.47 -3.92
C PHE A 22 25.10 5.78 -3.09
N VAL A 23 24.67 5.02 -2.09
CA VAL A 23 25.58 4.19 -1.30
C VAL A 23 25.87 2.96 -2.16
N SER A 24 27.16 2.67 -2.37
CA SER A 24 27.54 1.44 -3.07
C SER A 24 27.06 0.23 -2.29
N LEU A 25 26.43 -0.72 -2.99
CA LEU A 25 26.17 -2.06 -2.46
C LEU A 25 27.49 -2.69 -1.95
N PRO A 26 27.44 -3.68 -1.03
CA PRO A 26 28.64 -4.35 -0.54
C PRO A 26 29.54 -4.78 -1.69
N SER A 27 30.79 -4.31 -1.69
CA SER A 27 31.79 -4.77 -2.67
C SER A 27 32.09 -6.26 -2.55
N SER A 28 31.70 -6.89 -1.44
CA SER A 28 31.77 -8.33 -1.20
C SER A 28 30.72 -9.13 -1.97
N GLY A 29 29.67 -8.49 -2.49
CA GLY A 29 28.50 -9.20 -3.05
C GLY A 29 27.66 -9.90 -1.97
N ALA A 30 27.74 -9.46 -0.72
CA ALA A 30 26.96 -10.04 0.38
C ALA A 30 25.45 -9.91 0.11
N GLN A 31 24.76 -11.04 0.18
CA GLN A 31 23.32 -11.11 -0.02
C GLN A 31 22.58 -10.50 1.18
N VAL A 32 21.39 -9.96 0.93
CA VAL A 32 20.54 -9.39 1.99
C VAL A 32 20.12 -10.47 2.99
N ASN A 33 19.84 -11.67 2.49
CA ASN A 33 19.44 -12.86 3.21
C ASN A 33 20.63 -13.73 3.67
N ASP A 34 21.70 -13.10 4.16
CA ASP A 34 22.84 -13.80 4.76
C ASP A 34 23.12 -13.29 6.17
N ASP A 35 22.59 -14.01 7.16
CA ASP A 35 22.84 -13.79 8.58
C ASP A 35 22.51 -15.03 9.43
N ALA A 36 23.41 -16.01 9.40
CA ALA A 36 23.23 -17.28 10.09
C ALA A 36 23.02 -17.14 11.62
N ALA A 37 23.48 -16.04 12.25
CA ALA A 37 23.25 -15.80 13.68
C ALA A 37 21.77 -15.52 14.00
N ASN A 38 20.98 -15.12 13.00
CA ASN A 38 19.56 -14.84 13.10
C ASN A 38 18.72 -15.86 12.30
N SER A 39 19.30 -17.03 11.98
CA SER A 39 18.66 -18.09 11.19
C SER A 39 18.30 -17.69 9.75
N ILE A 40 18.99 -16.68 9.21
CA ILE A 40 18.84 -16.24 7.82
C ILE A 40 19.96 -16.91 7.01
N ASP A 41 19.61 -17.89 6.18
CA ASP A 41 20.55 -18.71 5.40
C ASP A 41 20.33 -18.48 3.89
N PRO A 42 21.33 -17.95 3.15
CA PRO A 42 21.18 -17.63 1.74
C PRO A 42 21.06 -18.86 0.84
N LYS A 43 21.12 -20.07 1.39
CA LYS A 43 20.89 -21.33 0.68
C LYS A 43 19.44 -21.81 0.77
N GLN A 44 18.62 -21.20 1.61
CA GLN A 44 17.19 -21.50 1.70
C GLN A 44 16.43 -20.66 0.68
N ASP A 45 15.25 -21.15 0.29
CA ASP A 45 14.37 -20.43 -0.62
C ASP A 45 13.89 -19.13 0.03
N ALA A 46 14.04 -18.03 -0.71
CA ALA A 46 13.49 -16.73 -0.37
C ALA A 46 12.33 -16.44 -1.32
N GLY A 47 11.29 -15.80 -0.80
CA GLY A 47 10.11 -15.43 -1.56
C GLY A 47 10.09 -13.93 -1.88
N LEU A 48 8.96 -13.26 -1.65
CA LEU A 48 8.82 -11.83 -1.93
C LEU A 48 9.72 -10.97 -1.03
N VAL A 49 10.07 -9.81 -1.57
CA VAL A 49 10.91 -8.80 -0.95
C VAL A 49 10.35 -7.42 -1.27
N ASP A 50 10.42 -6.52 -0.30
CA ASP A 50 10.16 -5.10 -0.49
C ASP A 50 11.30 -4.27 0.10
N VAL A 51 11.56 -3.09 -0.49
CA VAL A 51 12.70 -2.23 -0.17
C VAL A 51 12.27 -0.77 -0.09
N ALA A 52 12.57 -0.14 1.05
CA ALA A 52 12.41 1.30 1.24
C ALA A 52 13.71 2.00 1.60
N GLY A 53 13.84 3.26 1.21
CA GLY A 53 14.90 4.15 1.67
C GLY A 53 14.49 4.87 2.95
N GLY A 54 15.24 4.70 4.04
CA GLY A 54 14.87 5.33 5.31
C GLY A 54 15.97 5.38 6.36
N THR A 55 15.67 6.04 7.48
CA THR A 55 16.58 6.18 8.62
C THR A 55 15.81 6.26 9.93
N VAL A 56 16.39 5.80 11.03
CA VAL A 56 15.75 5.85 12.37
C VAL A 56 16.08 7.14 13.14
N VAL A 57 16.78 8.08 12.51
CA VAL A 57 17.17 9.36 13.10
C VAL A 57 16.92 10.48 12.10
N ALA A 58 16.11 11.47 12.49
CA ALA A 58 15.71 12.54 11.59
C ALA A 58 16.93 13.33 11.08
N GLY A 59 16.96 13.60 9.77
CA GLY A 59 18.05 14.32 9.12
C GLY A 59 19.30 13.50 8.82
N ASN A 60 19.37 12.23 9.24
CA ASN A 60 20.45 11.35 8.82
C ASN A 60 20.26 10.90 7.37
N VAL A 61 21.37 10.43 6.77
CA VAL A 61 21.34 9.79 5.45
C VAL A 61 20.39 8.59 5.50
N GLN A 62 19.48 8.55 4.53
CA GLN A 62 18.60 7.41 4.31
C GLN A 62 19.41 6.28 3.68
N VAL A 63 19.20 5.07 4.17
CA VAL A 63 19.85 3.86 3.68
C VAL A 63 18.78 2.87 3.21
N PRO A 64 19.13 1.88 2.36
CA PRO A 64 18.22 0.80 2.04
C PRO A 64 17.82 -0.01 3.28
N TRP A 65 16.52 -0.27 3.39
CA TRP A 65 15.93 -1.26 4.29
C TRP A 65 15.17 -2.25 3.43
N ALA A 66 15.39 -3.54 3.67
CA ALA A 66 14.73 -4.62 2.95
C ALA A 66 13.96 -5.49 3.94
N THR A 67 12.71 -5.81 3.61
CA THR A 67 11.93 -6.85 4.26
C THR A 67 11.76 -8.01 3.28
N PHE A 68 11.89 -9.25 3.72
CA PHE A 68 11.82 -10.41 2.82
C PHE A 68 11.39 -11.67 3.55
N GLU A 69 10.82 -12.58 2.77
CA GLU A 69 10.49 -13.94 3.15
C GLU A 69 11.71 -14.86 3.10
N GLN A 70 11.83 -15.76 4.06
CA GLN A 70 12.82 -16.83 4.03
C GLN A 70 12.24 -18.11 4.61
N LYS A 71 12.36 -19.21 3.86
CA LYS A 71 12.02 -20.56 4.32
C LYS A 71 12.90 -20.96 5.51
N ILE A 72 12.27 -21.49 6.56
CA ILE A 72 12.92 -22.06 7.75
C ILE A 72 12.23 -23.38 8.10
N GLY A 73 12.84 -24.49 7.66
CA GLY A 73 12.20 -25.80 7.78
C GLY A 73 10.88 -25.84 7.01
N ASP A 74 9.80 -26.20 7.68
CA ASP A 74 8.45 -26.25 7.11
C ASP A 74 7.70 -24.90 7.21
N SER A 75 8.33 -23.86 7.78
CA SER A 75 7.75 -22.51 7.96
C SER A 75 8.37 -21.49 6.99
N GLN A 76 7.76 -20.31 6.90
CA GLN A 76 8.28 -19.16 6.17
C GLN A 76 8.21 -17.92 7.06
N GLN A 77 9.33 -17.22 7.20
CA GLN A 77 9.45 -16.13 8.15
C GLN A 77 9.85 -14.83 7.47
N ILE A 78 9.33 -13.73 7.99
CA ILE A 78 9.65 -12.38 7.53
C ILE A 78 10.82 -11.81 8.34
N PHE A 79 11.82 -11.29 7.64
CA PHE A 79 12.99 -10.65 8.24
C PHE A 79 13.20 -9.24 7.70
N VAL A 80 13.79 -8.36 8.52
CA VAL A 80 14.15 -7.00 8.11
C VAL A 80 15.64 -6.74 8.26
N ARG A 81 16.26 -6.25 7.19
CA ARG A 81 17.68 -5.91 7.12
C ARG A 81 17.84 -4.45 6.71
N ALA A 82 18.72 -3.72 7.40
CA ALA A 82 19.07 -2.35 7.05
C ALA A 82 20.52 -2.26 6.62
N PHE A 83 20.81 -1.44 5.61
CA PHE A 83 22.17 -1.23 5.14
C PHE A 83 22.92 -0.21 6.01
N LYS A 84 23.83 -0.67 6.86
CA LYS A 84 24.54 0.16 7.83
C LYS A 84 26.04 -0.07 7.74
N ASN A 85 26.80 1.03 7.63
CA ASN A 85 28.27 1.00 7.62
C ASN A 85 28.86 0.03 6.57
N GLY A 86 28.24 -0.06 5.39
CA GLY A 86 28.70 -0.92 4.30
C GLY A 86 28.28 -2.39 4.40
N ALA A 87 27.41 -2.75 5.34
CA ALA A 87 26.92 -4.12 5.52
C ALA A 87 25.42 -4.15 5.80
N TRP A 88 24.77 -5.26 5.45
CA TRP A 88 23.41 -5.54 5.88
C TRP A 88 23.39 -5.94 7.36
N VAL A 89 22.44 -5.39 8.11
CA VAL A 89 22.30 -5.63 9.56
C VAL A 89 20.85 -5.95 9.88
N THR A 90 20.62 -7.09 10.52
CA THR A 90 19.29 -7.53 10.98
C THR A 90 18.70 -6.55 11.99
N GLN A 91 17.43 -6.23 11.82
CA GLN A 91 16.69 -5.26 12.63
C GLN A 91 15.59 -6.01 13.36
N GLY A 92 15.63 -6.00 14.70
CA GLY A 92 14.73 -6.78 15.54
C GLY A 92 15.43 -7.85 16.37
N SER A 93 14.94 -8.03 17.59
CA SER A 93 15.24 -9.17 18.47
C SER A 93 13.96 -9.53 19.24
N PRO A 94 13.32 -10.70 18.99
CA PRO A 94 13.71 -11.71 17.99
C PRO A 94 13.73 -11.17 16.55
N ALA A 95 14.47 -11.84 15.66
CA ALA A 95 14.72 -11.37 14.30
C ALA A 95 13.50 -11.52 13.38
N SER A 96 12.75 -12.61 13.56
CA SER A 96 11.50 -12.87 12.83
C SER A 96 10.42 -11.87 13.22
N LEU A 97 9.68 -11.40 12.23
CA LEU A 97 8.51 -10.55 12.40
C LEU A 97 7.23 -11.32 12.71
N ASN A 98 7.20 -12.62 12.37
CA ASN A 98 5.99 -13.44 12.48
C ASN A 98 5.40 -13.36 13.90
N ILE A 99 4.07 -13.33 13.98
CA ILE A 99 3.37 -13.50 15.26
C ILE A 99 3.52 -14.94 15.71
N ASP A 100 3.34 -15.89 14.79
CA ASP A 100 3.65 -17.30 14.96
C ASP A 100 4.81 -17.72 14.04
N PRO A 101 6.01 -17.98 14.56
CA PRO A 101 7.16 -18.37 13.74
C PRO A 101 7.09 -19.81 13.21
N THR A 102 6.02 -20.56 13.50
CA THR A 102 5.82 -21.95 13.04
C THR A 102 4.97 -22.07 11.78
N VAL A 103 4.35 -20.97 11.33
CA VAL A 103 3.52 -20.94 10.11
C VAL A 103 4.23 -20.21 8.98
N GLU A 104 3.61 -20.20 7.80
CA GLU A 104 4.10 -19.46 6.64
C GLU A 104 3.56 -18.02 6.68
N ALA A 105 4.48 -17.05 6.68
CA ALA A 105 4.21 -15.63 6.56
C ALA A 105 4.77 -15.11 5.24
N GLU A 106 4.01 -14.25 4.57
CA GLU A 106 4.26 -13.87 3.17
C GLU A 106 3.84 -12.41 2.87
N ALA A 107 4.21 -11.97 1.67
CA ALA A 107 4.08 -10.65 1.07
C ALA A 107 4.41 -9.48 2.02
N PRO A 108 5.65 -9.38 2.52
CA PRO A 108 6.00 -8.28 3.40
C PRO A 108 6.18 -6.98 2.60
N SER A 109 5.60 -5.89 3.08
CA SER A 109 5.81 -4.54 2.56
C SER A 109 6.38 -3.61 3.64
N ILE A 110 7.28 -2.69 3.28
CA ILE A 110 7.98 -1.80 4.21
C ILE A 110 7.95 -0.33 3.76
N ASP A 111 7.64 0.58 4.69
CA ASP A 111 7.87 2.02 4.50
C ASP A 111 8.08 2.74 5.85
N PHE A 112 8.34 4.04 5.82
CA PHE A 112 8.68 4.87 6.96
C PHE A 112 7.59 5.91 7.29
N ALA A 113 7.11 5.86 8.53
CA ALA A 113 6.18 6.85 9.08
C ALA A 113 6.77 7.55 10.32
N GLY A 114 5.92 8.25 11.08
CA GLY A 114 6.29 8.99 12.28
C GLY A 114 7.03 10.30 12.01
N ALA A 115 7.33 11.04 13.07
CA ALA A 115 8.04 12.32 12.99
C ALA A 115 9.32 12.21 12.16
N GLY A 116 9.43 13.05 11.13
CA GLY A 116 10.58 13.05 10.22
C GLY A 116 10.74 11.78 9.36
N ARG A 117 9.69 10.94 9.24
CA ARG A 117 9.71 9.63 8.57
C ARG A 117 10.82 8.72 9.11
N THR A 118 10.89 8.58 10.44
CA THR A 118 11.96 7.83 11.09
C THR A 118 11.53 6.52 11.74
N VAL A 119 10.29 6.10 11.55
CA VAL A 119 9.74 4.88 12.14
C VAL A 119 9.43 3.90 11.02
N PRO A 120 10.27 2.87 10.81
CA PRO A 120 9.94 1.77 9.91
C PRO A 120 8.64 1.08 10.33
N TRP A 121 7.81 0.76 9.35
CA TRP A 121 6.63 -0.07 9.46
C TRP A 121 6.71 -1.19 8.45
N VAL A 122 6.32 -2.39 8.87
CA VAL A 122 6.17 -3.55 7.97
C VAL A 122 4.76 -4.08 8.10
N ALA A 123 4.12 -4.37 6.98
CA ALA A 123 2.89 -5.15 6.89
C ALA A 123 3.16 -6.48 6.20
N TRP A 124 2.44 -7.54 6.58
CA TRP A 124 2.55 -8.89 6.01
C TRP A 124 1.28 -9.69 6.32
N TYR A 125 1.12 -10.87 5.73
CA TYR A 125 0.06 -11.81 6.13
C TYR A 125 0.63 -13.13 6.64
N GLU A 126 -0.11 -13.77 7.54
CA GLU A 126 0.11 -15.14 7.99
C GLU A 126 -1.20 -15.72 8.56
N PRO A 127 -1.39 -17.05 8.59
CA PRO A 127 -2.49 -17.63 9.36
C PRO A 127 -2.20 -17.49 10.85
N ASN A 128 -3.25 -17.48 11.67
CA ASN A 128 -3.08 -17.45 13.11
C ASN A 128 -4.13 -18.31 13.81
N PHE A 129 -3.70 -19.18 14.72
CA PHE A 129 -4.59 -20.13 15.37
C PHE A 129 -5.76 -19.48 16.14
N HIS A 130 -5.63 -18.21 16.54
CA HIS A 130 -6.72 -17.46 17.18
C HIS A 130 -7.86 -17.13 16.21
N PHE A 131 -7.59 -17.10 14.91
CA PHE A 131 -8.53 -16.72 13.85
C PHE A 131 -8.95 -17.90 12.97
N GLY A 132 -8.30 -19.06 13.14
CA GLY A 132 -8.58 -20.28 12.39
C GLY A 132 -7.57 -20.48 11.26
N ASP A 133 -8.03 -21.11 10.18
CA ASP A 133 -7.23 -21.38 8.99
C ASP A 133 -6.93 -20.13 8.10
N PRO A 134 -7.81 -19.11 8.00
CA PRO A 134 -7.57 -17.95 7.13
C PRO A 134 -6.34 -17.13 7.51
N THR A 135 -5.69 -16.57 6.50
CA THR A 135 -4.61 -15.58 6.67
C THR A 135 -5.17 -14.25 7.16
N ASN A 136 -4.38 -13.56 7.99
CA ASN A 136 -4.71 -12.24 8.50
C ASN A 136 -3.58 -11.26 8.23
N ILE A 137 -3.94 -9.99 8.03
CA ILE A 137 -3.00 -8.88 7.82
C ILE A 137 -2.50 -8.38 9.17
N PHE A 138 -1.19 -8.33 9.33
CA PHE A 138 -0.50 -7.79 10.49
C PHE A 138 0.37 -6.60 10.11
N ALA A 139 0.58 -5.70 11.08
CA ALA A 139 1.47 -4.57 10.91
C ALA A 139 2.32 -4.34 12.17
N SER A 140 3.61 -4.13 11.98
CA SER A 140 4.55 -3.87 13.06
C SER A 140 5.32 -2.58 12.83
N ARG A 141 5.48 -1.80 13.90
CA ARG A 141 6.42 -0.67 13.92
C ARG A 141 7.74 -1.05 14.57
N PHE A 142 8.83 -0.49 14.07
CA PHE A 142 10.13 -0.70 14.68
C PHE A 142 10.37 0.25 15.86
N ASN A 143 10.66 -0.31 17.03
CA ASN A 143 11.20 0.44 18.16
C ASN A 143 12.73 0.35 18.14
N ALA A 144 13.37 1.36 17.55
CA ALA A 144 14.84 1.41 17.42
C ALA A 144 15.57 1.38 18.77
N GLY A 145 15.01 2.00 19.81
CA GLY A 145 15.63 2.04 21.15
C GLY A 145 15.68 0.67 21.83
N ALA A 146 14.71 -0.19 21.55
CA ALA A 146 14.65 -1.56 22.06
C ALA A 146 15.15 -2.60 21.06
N ASN A 147 15.50 -2.18 19.83
CA ASN A 147 15.73 -3.07 18.68
C ASN A 147 14.64 -4.14 18.54
N ARG A 148 13.36 -3.73 18.59
CA ARG A 148 12.23 -4.66 18.62
C ARG A 148 11.09 -4.18 17.74
N TRP A 149 10.50 -5.11 17.00
CA TRP A 149 9.25 -4.89 16.28
C TRP A 149 8.04 -5.06 17.20
N LEU A 150 7.07 -4.17 17.04
CA LEU A 150 5.89 -4.11 17.89
C LEU A 150 4.63 -4.25 17.03
N PRO A 151 4.01 -5.45 16.99
CA PRO A 151 2.74 -5.68 16.33
C PRO A 151 1.68 -4.71 16.86
N SER A 152 1.06 -3.95 15.98
CA SER A 152 0.26 -2.79 16.34
C SER A 152 -1.12 -2.88 15.70
N GLY A 153 -2.13 -2.36 16.40
CA GLY A 153 -3.53 -2.47 16.06
C GLY A 153 -4.37 -2.90 17.27
N GLN A 154 -5.67 -3.01 17.04
CA GLN A 154 -6.64 -3.53 18.00
C GLN A 154 -6.41 -5.01 18.24
N ASP A 155 -6.50 -5.45 19.49
CA ASP A 155 -6.61 -6.88 19.78
C ASP A 155 -7.85 -7.48 19.11
N ARG A 156 -7.65 -8.50 18.29
CA ARG A 156 -8.71 -9.21 17.59
C ARG A 156 -8.89 -10.64 18.10
N SER A 157 -8.10 -11.07 19.09
CA SER A 157 -8.06 -12.45 19.60
C SER A 157 -8.64 -12.61 21.01
N ASP A 158 -9.75 -11.92 21.30
CA ASP A 158 -10.51 -12.03 22.55
C ASP A 158 -9.67 -11.87 23.83
N GLY A 159 -8.71 -10.95 23.82
CA GLY A 159 -7.86 -10.63 24.96
C GLY A 159 -6.49 -11.31 24.95
N ALA A 160 -6.16 -12.11 23.95
CA ALA A 160 -4.84 -12.72 23.81
C ALA A 160 -3.78 -11.74 23.24
N GLY A 161 -4.17 -10.52 22.86
CA GLY A 161 -3.24 -9.47 22.46
C GLY A 161 -2.66 -9.66 21.07
N VAL A 162 -3.40 -10.31 20.16
CA VAL A 162 -2.99 -10.49 18.77
C VAL A 162 -3.78 -9.52 17.90
N PRO A 163 -3.11 -8.53 17.28
CA PRO A 163 -3.81 -7.60 16.41
C PRO A 163 -4.13 -8.23 15.06
N SER A 164 -5.14 -7.73 14.35
CA SER A 164 -5.37 -8.02 12.93
C SER A 164 -6.02 -6.81 12.27
N LEU A 165 -5.61 -6.54 11.03
CA LEU A 165 -6.15 -5.45 10.21
C LEU A 165 -7.37 -5.89 9.39
N ASN A 166 -7.61 -7.20 9.23
CA ASN A 166 -8.74 -7.70 8.46
C ASN A 166 -10.03 -7.02 8.90
N ILE A 167 -10.90 -6.75 7.92
CA ILE A 167 -12.27 -6.37 8.19
C ILE A 167 -12.92 -7.50 9.00
N HIS A 168 -12.78 -8.73 8.49
CA HIS A 168 -13.28 -9.97 9.05
C HIS A 168 -12.13 -10.95 9.30
N THR A 169 -11.83 -11.24 10.57
CA THR A 169 -10.68 -12.11 10.94
C THR A 169 -10.84 -13.57 10.50
N ASN A 170 -12.05 -13.98 10.17
CA ASN A 170 -12.38 -15.31 9.64
C ASN A 170 -12.42 -15.36 8.11
N ARG A 171 -11.87 -14.34 7.43
CA ARG A 171 -11.70 -14.27 5.99
C ARG A 171 -10.23 -14.23 5.63
N THR A 172 -9.90 -14.85 4.50
CA THR A 172 -8.54 -14.86 3.96
C THR A 172 -8.20 -13.46 3.46
N ALA A 173 -7.07 -12.93 3.92
CA ALA A 173 -6.57 -11.62 3.54
C ALA A 173 -5.07 -11.67 3.25
N GLU A 174 -4.67 -11.13 2.10
CA GLU A 174 -3.35 -11.31 1.51
C GLU A 174 -2.79 -10.00 0.94
N ASN A 175 -1.55 -10.05 0.44
CA ASN A 175 -0.89 -8.99 -0.33
C ASN A 175 -1.01 -7.55 0.22
N PRO A 176 -0.58 -7.28 1.47
CA PRO A 176 -0.60 -5.91 1.97
C PRO A 176 0.51 -5.04 1.36
N SER A 177 0.20 -3.77 1.10
CA SER A 177 1.19 -2.72 0.83
C SER A 177 1.08 -1.60 1.87
N VAL A 178 2.22 -1.06 2.32
CA VAL A 178 2.27 0.01 3.33
C VAL A 178 2.94 1.29 2.81
N ALA A 179 2.32 2.43 3.08
CA ALA A 179 2.91 3.75 2.85
C ALA A 179 2.80 4.67 4.07
N GLY A 180 3.88 5.39 4.36
CA GLY A 180 3.98 6.39 5.42
C GLY A 180 3.71 7.81 4.91
N GLY A 181 2.57 8.38 5.29
CA GLY A 181 2.21 9.74 4.87
C GLY A 181 1.27 10.47 5.82
N ALA A 182 1.08 11.76 5.53
CA ALA A 182 0.27 12.66 6.35
C ALA A 182 -0.70 13.42 5.46
N THR A 183 -2.00 13.24 5.65
CA THR A 183 -3.04 13.94 4.88
C THR A 183 -3.22 15.41 5.26
N VAL A 184 -2.48 15.90 6.26
CA VAL A 184 -2.46 17.29 6.71
C VAL A 184 -1.02 17.77 6.83
N ALA A 185 -0.73 18.94 6.28
CA ALA A 185 0.61 19.54 6.29
C ALA A 185 1.16 19.71 7.70
N GLY A 186 2.41 19.29 7.91
CA GLY A 186 3.11 19.44 9.18
C GLY A 186 2.71 18.43 10.25
N ASN A 187 1.72 17.57 10.00
CA ASN A 187 1.47 16.42 10.86
C ASN A 187 2.53 15.35 10.62
N ASP A 188 2.81 14.58 11.67
CA ASP A 188 3.66 13.39 11.53
C ASP A 188 2.97 12.37 10.60
N PRO A 189 3.70 11.78 9.64
CA PRO A 189 3.24 10.64 8.88
C PRO A 189 2.74 9.50 9.76
N VAL A 190 1.72 8.80 9.31
CA VAL A 190 1.19 7.56 9.91
C VAL A 190 1.21 6.46 8.86
N PRO A 191 1.25 5.16 9.26
CA PRO A 191 1.14 4.08 8.28
C PRO A 191 -0.26 4.05 7.69
N TRP A 192 -0.35 3.88 6.39
CA TRP A 192 -1.54 3.51 5.65
C TRP A 192 -1.27 2.17 4.99
N ILE A 193 -2.19 1.24 5.14
CA ILE A 193 -2.04 -0.13 4.66
C ILE A 193 -3.24 -0.44 3.79
N ILE A 194 -2.97 -0.92 2.58
CA ILE A 194 -3.93 -1.49 1.65
C ILE A 194 -3.72 -3.00 1.57
N TRP A 195 -4.78 -3.78 1.37
CA TRP A 195 -4.70 -5.24 1.21
C TRP A 195 -5.90 -5.75 0.42
N GLU A 196 -5.82 -7.01 0.00
CA GLU A 196 -6.95 -7.77 -0.54
C GLU A 196 -7.51 -8.74 0.51
N GLU A 197 -8.83 -8.87 0.61
CA GLU A 197 -9.51 -9.76 1.55
C GLU A 197 -10.79 -10.31 0.92
N ASN A 198 -11.07 -11.59 1.15
CA ASN A 198 -12.30 -12.23 0.70
C ASN A 198 -13.52 -11.66 1.42
N ASP A 199 -14.44 -11.04 0.69
CA ASP A 199 -15.64 -10.45 1.27
C ASP A 199 -16.86 -10.45 0.32
N GLY A 200 -18.06 -10.22 0.84
CA GLY A 200 -19.32 -10.14 0.08
C GLY A 200 -20.08 -11.47 -0.09
N GLY A 201 -19.43 -12.62 0.10
CA GLY A 201 -20.07 -13.95 0.03
C GLY A 201 -20.46 -14.54 1.39
N GLU A 202 -21.22 -15.63 1.43
CA GLU A 202 -21.61 -16.28 2.71
C GLU A 202 -20.45 -17.01 3.41
N THR A 203 -19.49 -17.52 2.63
CA THR A 203 -18.32 -18.26 3.11
C THR A 203 -17.05 -17.74 2.47
N ASP A 204 -15.90 -17.97 3.12
CA ASP A 204 -14.61 -17.46 2.64
C ASP A 204 -14.32 -17.91 1.21
N ALA A 205 -14.65 -19.17 0.88
CA ALA A 205 -14.47 -19.75 -0.44
C ALA A 205 -15.43 -19.20 -1.52
N ASP A 206 -16.59 -18.67 -1.12
CA ASP A 206 -17.61 -18.15 -2.04
C ASP A 206 -17.49 -16.63 -2.24
N SER A 207 -16.53 -15.97 -1.58
CA SER A 207 -16.41 -14.52 -1.57
C SER A 207 -15.37 -14.05 -2.59
N PRO A 208 -15.68 -13.05 -3.44
CA PRO A 208 -14.66 -12.39 -4.25
C PRO A 208 -13.64 -11.65 -3.36
N ARG A 209 -12.41 -11.48 -3.88
CA ARG A 209 -11.39 -10.64 -3.23
C ARG A 209 -11.77 -9.17 -3.37
N GLN A 210 -11.71 -8.44 -2.27
CA GLN A 210 -12.02 -7.01 -2.18
C GLN A 210 -10.80 -6.24 -1.66
N ILE A 211 -10.61 -5.03 -2.17
CA ILE A 211 -9.51 -4.17 -1.74
C ILE A 211 -9.98 -3.27 -0.61
N PHE A 212 -9.22 -3.23 0.49
CA PHE A 212 -9.50 -2.39 1.66
C PHE A 212 -8.28 -1.56 2.06
N VAL A 213 -8.53 -0.44 2.74
CA VAL A 213 -7.49 0.45 3.25
C VAL A 213 -7.76 0.81 4.71
N ALA A 214 -6.72 0.80 5.54
CA ALA A 214 -6.74 1.29 6.90
C ALA A 214 -5.56 2.21 7.19
N LYS A 215 -5.79 3.20 8.06
CA LYS A 215 -4.74 4.10 8.53
C LYS A 215 -4.49 3.94 10.03
N GLY A 216 -3.23 4.03 10.43
CA GLY A 216 -2.84 4.03 11.82
C GLY A 216 -3.15 5.36 12.50
N VAL A 217 -3.75 5.30 13.69
CA VAL A 217 -3.95 6.46 14.57
C VAL A 217 -3.23 6.20 15.88
N LYS A 218 -2.21 7.02 16.15
CA LYS A 218 -1.39 6.94 17.34
C LYS A 218 -2.23 7.18 18.60
N GLN A 219 -2.07 6.28 19.56
CA GLN A 219 -2.74 6.34 20.86
C GLN A 219 -1.76 6.82 21.96
N PRO A 220 -2.28 7.36 23.08
CA PRO A 220 -1.44 7.79 24.19
C PRO A 220 -0.60 6.65 24.80
N ALA A 221 -1.14 5.43 24.83
CA ALA A 221 -0.47 4.26 25.38
C ALA A 221 -1.01 2.94 24.78
N ALA A 222 -0.23 1.87 24.96
CA ALA A 222 -0.73 0.50 24.80
C ALA A 222 -1.96 0.25 25.68
N ALA A 223 -2.81 -0.69 25.27
CA ALA A 223 -4.08 -1.05 25.92
C ALA A 223 -5.11 0.09 26.02
N THR A 224 -4.92 1.21 25.33
CA THR A 224 -5.96 2.25 25.21
C THR A 224 -7.10 1.72 24.33
N PRO A 225 -8.38 1.83 24.73
CA PRO A 225 -9.52 1.44 23.90
C PRO A 225 -9.53 2.19 22.56
N CYS A 226 -9.87 1.48 21.49
CA CYS A 226 -10.05 2.07 20.16
C CYS A 226 -11.51 2.47 19.93
N THR A 227 -12.15 3.07 20.93
CA THR A 227 -13.57 3.48 20.85
C THR A 227 -13.85 4.34 19.62
N GLY A 228 -14.88 3.98 18.86
CA GLY A 228 -15.26 4.62 17.60
C GLY A 228 -14.42 4.20 16.39
N PHE A 229 -13.51 3.25 16.53
CA PHE A 229 -12.73 2.72 15.41
C PHE A 229 -13.39 1.49 14.81
N LYS A 230 -13.21 1.32 13.50
CA LYS A 230 -13.60 0.12 12.76
C LYS A 230 -12.36 -0.58 12.17
N PRO A 231 -12.34 -1.93 12.12
CA PRO A 231 -13.49 -2.83 12.37
C PRO A 231 -13.72 -3.17 13.84
N SER A 232 -12.84 -2.75 14.75
CA SER A 232 -12.93 -3.09 16.16
C SER A 232 -12.63 -1.90 17.07
N GLU A 233 -13.39 -1.83 18.16
CA GLU A 233 -13.16 -0.88 19.25
C GLU A 233 -12.26 -1.45 20.38
N ALA A 234 -11.77 -2.69 20.22
CA ALA A 234 -10.94 -3.34 21.23
C ALA A 234 -9.68 -2.53 21.55
N ASN A 235 -9.06 -2.87 22.68
CA ASN A 235 -7.85 -2.19 23.12
C ASN A 235 -6.72 -2.38 22.12
N ASN A 236 -5.95 -1.31 21.87
CA ASN A 236 -4.76 -1.43 21.05
C ASN A 236 -3.65 -2.23 21.75
N VAL A 237 -2.86 -2.98 20.98
CA VAL A 237 -1.77 -3.80 21.51
C VAL A 237 -0.50 -2.97 21.78
N ASN A 238 -0.06 -2.12 20.84
CA ASN A 238 1.23 -1.40 20.93
C ASN A 238 1.21 0.10 20.54
N GLY A 239 0.13 0.80 20.88
CA GLY A 239 0.01 2.26 20.85
C GLY A 239 -0.61 2.83 19.57
N PHE A 240 -1.30 2.02 18.78
CA PHE A 240 -1.98 2.45 17.54
C PHE A 240 -3.31 1.72 17.39
N CYS A 241 -4.37 2.45 17.06
CA CYS A 241 -5.62 1.91 16.55
C CYS A 241 -5.61 2.07 15.02
N PHE A 242 -5.99 1.04 14.27
CA PHE A 242 -6.20 1.16 12.84
C PHE A 242 -7.65 1.50 12.55
N GLN A 243 -7.86 2.42 11.61
CA GLN A 243 -9.18 2.87 11.18
C GLN A 243 -9.33 2.56 9.69
N GLN A 244 -10.30 1.75 9.33
CA GLN A 244 -10.68 1.55 7.92
C GLN A 244 -11.07 2.87 7.26
N VAL A 245 -10.89 2.98 5.94
CA VAL A 245 -11.06 4.23 5.20
C VAL A 245 -11.95 4.04 3.98
N GLY A 246 -13.04 4.79 3.90
CA GLY A 246 -13.92 4.79 2.72
C GLY A 246 -15.40 4.93 3.07
N LEU A 247 -16.23 4.81 2.03
CA LEU A 247 -17.68 4.73 2.15
C LEU A 247 -18.08 3.26 2.08
N GLU A 248 -18.91 2.82 3.03
CA GLU A 248 -19.48 1.47 3.05
C GLU A 248 -20.40 1.27 1.84
N ARG A 249 -20.16 0.23 1.03
CA ARG A 249 -20.97 -0.05 -0.17
C ARG A 249 -21.12 -1.52 -0.58
N LEU A 250 -20.42 -2.45 0.07
CA LEU A 250 -20.57 -3.89 -0.17
C LEU A 250 -21.18 -4.54 1.06
N ASP A 251 -22.27 -5.30 0.92
CA ASP A 251 -22.80 -6.08 2.04
C ASP A 251 -21.75 -7.09 2.51
N SER A 252 -21.38 -7.05 3.80
CA SER A 252 -20.23 -7.75 4.41
C SER A 252 -20.22 -9.29 4.30
N GLY A 253 -21.33 -9.90 3.87
CA GLY A 253 -21.55 -11.35 3.89
C GLY A 253 -21.42 -12.04 5.26
N GLN A 254 -20.93 -11.35 6.30
CA GLN A 254 -20.61 -11.84 7.64
C GLN A 254 -21.14 -10.90 8.72
N PRO A 255 -21.49 -11.47 9.89
CA PRO A 255 -21.90 -10.70 11.06
C PRO A 255 -20.72 -10.39 12.00
N THR A 256 -19.47 -10.37 11.56
CA THR A 256 -18.30 -10.21 12.44
C THR A 256 -17.26 -9.25 11.86
N PRO A 257 -17.19 -7.97 12.27
CA PRO A 257 -17.71 -7.42 13.51
C PRO A 257 -19.24 -7.37 13.56
N ARG A 258 -19.81 -7.51 14.77
CA ARG A 258 -21.25 -7.70 14.99
C ARG A 258 -22.13 -6.55 14.50
N ASP A 259 -21.52 -5.40 14.26
CA ASP A 259 -22.13 -4.13 13.92
C ASP A 259 -21.85 -3.67 12.48
N ALA A 260 -20.97 -4.35 11.74
CA ALA A 260 -20.73 -4.08 10.33
C ALA A 260 -21.65 -4.95 9.46
N THR A 261 -22.54 -4.32 8.70
CA THR A 261 -23.35 -4.99 7.68
C THR A 261 -22.92 -4.64 6.26
N VAL A 262 -22.05 -3.63 6.12
CA VAL A 262 -21.59 -3.11 4.85
C VAL A 262 -20.13 -2.64 5.02
N ASP A 263 -19.27 -2.95 4.05
CA ASP A 263 -17.84 -2.68 4.09
C ASP A 263 -17.35 -1.72 2.98
N PRO A 264 -16.24 -1.00 3.22
CA PRO A 264 -15.76 0.05 2.34
C PRO A 264 -14.76 -0.46 1.28
N THR A 265 -15.18 -1.40 0.44
CA THR A 265 -14.35 -1.93 -0.66
C THR A 265 -13.93 -0.82 -1.64
N LEU A 266 -12.77 -0.97 -2.27
CA LEU A 266 -12.27 -0.13 -3.37
C LEU A 266 -12.60 -0.66 -4.77
N ASN A 267 -13.03 -1.93 -4.92
CA ASN A 267 -13.29 -2.53 -6.25
C ASN A 267 -14.34 -1.74 -7.05
N ILE A 268 -14.04 -1.29 -8.26
CA ILE A 268 -15.01 -0.71 -9.19
C ILE A 268 -16.21 -1.66 -9.35
N ASP A 269 -15.94 -2.93 -9.63
CA ASP A 269 -16.94 -4.00 -9.63
C ASP A 269 -16.68 -4.98 -8.47
N PRO A 270 -17.41 -4.86 -7.34
CA PRO A 270 -17.29 -5.79 -6.22
C PRO A 270 -17.64 -7.25 -6.53
N THR A 271 -18.17 -7.56 -7.72
CA THR A 271 -18.42 -8.95 -8.13
C THR A 271 -17.20 -9.64 -8.72
N ARG A 272 -16.16 -8.88 -9.09
CA ARG A 272 -14.85 -9.37 -9.50
C ARG A 272 -13.87 -9.43 -8.33
N ALA A 273 -12.79 -10.18 -8.51
CA ALA A 273 -11.68 -10.22 -7.56
C ALA A 273 -10.78 -9.01 -7.80
N GLY A 274 -10.65 -8.13 -6.82
CA GLY A 274 -9.65 -7.07 -6.77
C GLY A 274 -8.39 -7.61 -6.11
N VAL A 275 -7.24 -7.45 -6.76
CA VAL A 275 -5.98 -8.10 -6.37
C VAL A 275 -4.75 -7.21 -6.62
N GLU A 276 -3.64 -7.59 -5.97
CA GLU A 276 -2.32 -6.95 -6.03
C GLU A 276 -2.36 -5.43 -5.81
N PRO A 277 -2.93 -4.97 -4.67
CA PRO A 277 -3.03 -3.56 -4.40
C PRO A 277 -1.68 -2.91 -4.04
N ASP A 278 -1.52 -1.64 -4.38
CA ASP A 278 -0.37 -0.84 -3.97
C ASP A 278 -0.78 0.60 -3.58
N ILE A 279 0.03 1.26 -2.75
CA ILE A 279 -0.31 2.56 -2.14
C ILE A 279 0.88 3.52 -2.10
N ALA A 280 0.64 4.79 -2.41
CA ALA A 280 1.66 5.85 -2.31
C ALA A 280 1.07 7.19 -1.85
N PHE A 281 1.93 8.03 -1.28
CA PHE A 281 1.60 9.43 -0.97
C PHE A 281 2.27 10.40 -1.93
N THR A 282 1.49 11.30 -2.51
CA THR A 282 1.97 12.25 -3.52
C THR A 282 1.49 13.68 -3.23
N GLY A 283 1.85 14.60 -4.11
CA GLY A 283 1.44 16.00 -4.05
C GLY A 283 2.38 16.82 -3.19
N GLN A 284 1.94 18.05 -2.87
CA GLN A 284 2.73 18.94 -2.05
C GLN A 284 2.74 18.46 -0.59
N ASP A 285 3.95 18.24 -0.07
CA ASP A 285 4.23 17.66 1.24
C ASP A 285 3.63 16.24 1.44
N ASP A 286 3.47 15.47 0.35
CA ASP A 286 3.02 14.06 0.37
C ASP A 286 1.69 13.85 1.12
N LYS A 287 0.66 14.62 0.73
CA LYS A 287 -0.66 14.64 1.41
C LYS A 287 -1.74 13.85 0.73
N VAL A 288 -1.57 13.54 -0.54
CA VAL A 288 -2.61 12.86 -1.32
C VAL A 288 -2.29 11.38 -1.33
N VAL A 289 -3.15 10.58 -0.71
CA VAL A 289 -3.06 9.12 -0.74
C VAL A 289 -3.57 8.66 -2.11
N TRP A 290 -2.81 7.80 -2.76
CA TRP A 290 -3.18 7.13 -3.99
C TRP A 290 -3.09 5.63 -3.80
N THR A 291 -4.05 4.92 -4.36
CA THR A 291 -4.08 3.46 -4.39
C THR A 291 -4.21 2.99 -5.83
N VAL A 292 -3.64 1.83 -6.12
CA VAL A 292 -3.83 1.11 -7.39
C VAL A 292 -4.09 -0.36 -7.09
N TRP A 293 -4.79 -1.03 -7.99
CA TRP A 293 -5.08 -2.47 -7.97
C TRP A 293 -5.52 -2.87 -9.37
N TYR A 294 -5.68 -4.16 -9.61
CA TYR A 294 -6.43 -4.62 -10.79
C TYR A 294 -7.58 -5.52 -10.37
N GLU A 295 -8.59 -5.62 -11.24
CA GLU A 295 -9.71 -6.54 -11.06
C GLU A 295 -9.67 -7.63 -12.12
N GLU A 296 -9.88 -8.88 -11.71
CA GLU A 296 -9.84 -10.06 -12.57
C GLU A 296 -11.15 -10.87 -12.52
N GLY A 297 -11.36 -11.64 -13.59
CA GLY A 297 -12.54 -12.50 -13.74
C GLY A 297 -13.76 -11.82 -14.35
N ALA A 298 -14.83 -12.61 -14.49
CA ALA A 298 -16.05 -12.17 -15.15
C ALA A 298 -16.92 -11.29 -14.24
N SER A 299 -17.38 -10.17 -14.77
CA SER A 299 -18.36 -9.32 -14.08
C SER A 299 -19.73 -10.00 -13.99
N ALA A 300 -20.36 -9.94 -12.82
CA ALA A 300 -21.78 -10.26 -12.66
C ALA A 300 -22.69 -9.02 -12.86
N VAL A 301 -22.11 -7.84 -13.05
CA VAL A 301 -22.81 -6.59 -13.33
C VAL A 301 -23.06 -6.47 -14.84
N PRO A 302 -24.32 -6.42 -15.30
CA PRO A 302 -24.61 -6.37 -16.73
C PRO A 302 -24.03 -5.12 -17.41
N GLY A 303 -23.21 -5.33 -18.44
CA GLY A 303 -22.67 -4.23 -19.25
C GLY A 303 -21.36 -3.65 -18.70
N LEU A 304 -20.68 -4.35 -17.80
CA LEU A 304 -19.27 -4.11 -17.48
C LEU A 304 -18.36 -5.10 -18.22
N ARG A 305 -17.07 -4.78 -18.24
CA ARG A 305 -15.98 -5.57 -18.81
C ARG A 305 -15.80 -6.89 -18.05
N SER A 306 -15.05 -7.80 -18.66
CA SER A 306 -14.74 -9.12 -18.07
C SER A 306 -13.33 -9.58 -18.40
N ASN A 307 -12.48 -8.62 -18.81
CA ASN A 307 -11.02 -8.73 -18.85
C ASN A 307 -10.42 -8.10 -17.60
N GLU A 308 -9.13 -8.32 -17.40
CA GLU A 308 -8.36 -7.75 -16.31
C GLU A 308 -8.13 -6.24 -16.53
N MET A 309 -8.48 -5.43 -15.53
CA MET A 309 -8.42 -3.98 -15.63
C MET A 309 -7.71 -3.34 -14.45
N VAL A 310 -6.78 -2.43 -14.74
CA VAL A 310 -6.04 -1.67 -13.74
C VAL A 310 -6.82 -0.41 -13.38
N PHE A 311 -6.94 -0.14 -12.08
CA PHE A 311 -7.61 1.04 -11.55
C PHE A 311 -6.70 1.83 -10.61
N ALA A 312 -7.02 3.11 -10.44
CA ALA A 312 -6.41 3.98 -9.46
C ALA A 312 -7.46 4.83 -8.75
N ALA A 313 -7.26 5.10 -7.47
CA ALA A 313 -8.11 6.00 -6.71
C ALA A 313 -7.29 6.93 -5.80
N LYS A 314 -7.85 8.12 -5.53
CA LYS A 314 -7.31 9.05 -4.53
C LYS A 314 -8.25 9.20 -3.35
N ALA A 315 -7.67 9.36 -2.16
CA ALA A 315 -8.43 9.72 -0.98
C ALA A 315 -8.81 11.20 -1.01
N VAL A 316 -10.10 11.49 -0.81
CA VAL A 316 -10.66 12.85 -0.71
C VAL A 316 -11.33 13.00 0.65
N ALA A 317 -11.06 14.11 1.34
CA ALA A 317 -11.62 14.34 2.67
C ALA A 317 -13.16 14.32 2.66
N ASN A 318 -13.74 13.47 3.49
CA ASN A 318 -15.17 13.38 3.74
C ASN A 318 -15.39 13.01 5.22
N ALA A 319 -15.85 13.97 6.02
CA ALA A 319 -16.03 13.77 7.46
C ALA A 319 -17.12 12.76 7.84
N ALA A 320 -17.99 12.37 6.90
CA ALA A 320 -19.01 11.36 7.10
C ALA A 320 -18.53 9.94 6.76
N ALA A 321 -17.41 9.81 6.05
CA ALA A 321 -16.82 8.53 5.68
C ALA A 321 -15.91 8.00 6.80
N ASP A 322 -15.75 6.68 6.84
CA ASP A 322 -14.83 6.05 7.79
C ASP A 322 -13.40 6.54 7.55
N GLY A 323 -12.68 6.79 8.63
CA GLY A 323 -11.36 7.40 8.57
C GLY A 323 -11.33 8.85 8.08
N GLY A 324 -12.48 9.45 7.75
CA GLY A 324 -12.61 10.83 7.29
C GLY A 324 -12.30 11.03 5.80
N PHE A 325 -12.30 9.97 4.99
CA PHE A 325 -12.02 10.04 3.56
C PHE A 325 -12.95 9.12 2.75
N GLN A 326 -13.31 9.59 1.56
CA GLN A 326 -13.92 8.78 0.51
C GLN A 326 -12.90 8.57 -0.62
N TRP A 327 -13.06 7.48 -1.38
CA TRP A 327 -12.22 7.18 -2.53
C TRP A 327 -12.86 7.72 -3.80
N VAL A 328 -12.04 8.30 -4.67
CA VAL A 328 -12.45 8.77 -6.01
C VAL A 328 -11.57 8.08 -7.03
N ALA A 329 -12.18 7.27 -7.90
CA ALA A 329 -11.51 6.64 -9.01
C ALA A 329 -11.05 7.67 -10.04
N VAL A 330 -9.83 7.49 -10.53
CA VAL A 330 -9.17 8.38 -11.48
C VAL A 330 -8.50 7.51 -12.54
N GLY A 331 -9.11 7.47 -13.72
CA GLY A 331 -8.62 6.75 -14.89
C GLY A 331 -8.19 7.67 -16.01
N SER A 332 -7.94 7.08 -17.18
CA SER A 332 -7.50 7.80 -18.38
C SER A 332 -8.58 8.73 -18.96
N GLY A 333 -9.86 8.40 -18.76
CA GLY A 333 -11.01 9.15 -19.29
C GLY A 333 -11.70 10.07 -18.27
N THR A 334 -11.08 10.34 -17.13
CA THR A 334 -11.74 11.00 -15.98
C THR A 334 -11.53 12.52 -15.90
N GLU A 335 -10.97 13.17 -16.93
CA GLU A 335 -10.72 14.61 -16.95
C GLU A 335 -12.00 15.41 -16.61
N GLY A 336 -11.92 16.27 -15.58
CA GLY A 336 -13.05 17.06 -15.10
C GLY A 336 -14.18 16.29 -14.42
N GLN A 337 -14.01 15.00 -14.14
CA GLN A 337 -15.00 14.14 -13.50
C GLN A 337 -14.68 13.87 -12.02
N SER A 338 -15.68 13.38 -11.29
CA SER A 338 -15.52 12.93 -9.90
C SER A 338 -16.27 11.63 -9.73
N ASN A 339 -15.55 10.52 -9.87
CA ASN A 339 -16.11 9.17 -9.80
C ASN A 339 -15.92 8.60 -8.39
N VAL A 340 -16.78 9.03 -7.48
CA VAL A 340 -16.73 8.58 -6.08
C VAL A 340 -17.11 7.09 -6.01
N LEU A 341 -16.35 6.31 -5.24
CA LEU A 341 -16.68 4.93 -4.91
C LEU A 341 -17.71 4.95 -3.78
N ASP A 342 -19.00 4.88 -4.15
CA ASP A 342 -20.13 4.98 -3.24
C ASP A 342 -21.31 4.10 -3.68
N GLY A 343 -22.43 4.16 -2.94
CA GLY A 343 -23.66 3.40 -3.23
C GLY A 343 -24.57 3.99 -4.32
N SER A 344 -24.07 4.96 -5.10
CA SER A 344 -24.87 5.60 -6.16
C SER A 344 -24.94 4.76 -7.44
N GLY A 345 -25.75 5.20 -8.40
CA GLY A 345 -25.94 4.51 -9.68
C GLY A 345 -27.00 3.42 -9.66
N ALA A 346 -27.25 2.80 -10.81
CA ALA A 346 -28.20 1.70 -10.97
C ALA A 346 -27.68 0.39 -10.36
N HIS A 347 -26.36 0.24 -10.28
CA HIS A 347 -25.71 -0.95 -9.72
C HIS A 347 -25.26 -0.77 -8.26
N HIS A 348 -25.46 0.41 -7.68
CA HIS A 348 -25.07 0.74 -6.30
C HIS A 348 -23.56 0.62 -6.02
N PHE A 349 -22.73 0.75 -7.04
CA PHE A 349 -21.26 0.69 -6.94
C PHE A 349 -20.57 1.97 -7.43
N GLY A 350 -21.33 3.04 -7.66
CA GLY A 350 -20.83 4.34 -8.05
C GLY A 350 -20.66 4.50 -9.56
N PRO A 351 -20.24 5.70 -10.03
CA PRO A 351 -20.35 6.08 -11.44
C PRO A 351 -19.50 5.26 -12.42
N CYS A 352 -18.41 4.64 -11.96
CA CYS A 352 -17.54 3.81 -12.83
C CYS A 352 -18.22 2.49 -13.22
N ALA A 353 -19.09 1.95 -12.37
CA ALA A 353 -19.73 0.65 -12.55
C ALA A 353 -21.08 0.73 -13.28
N GLU A 354 -21.34 1.81 -14.02
CA GLU A 354 -22.63 2.04 -14.69
C GLU A 354 -22.69 1.54 -16.14
N SER A 355 -21.55 1.44 -16.82
CA SER A 355 -21.44 0.91 -18.18
C SER A 355 -19.98 0.66 -18.58
N GLU A 356 -19.74 -0.11 -19.63
CA GLU A 356 -18.40 -0.30 -20.22
C GLU A 356 -17.70 1.04 -20.50
N VAL A 357 -18.42 2.07 -20.92
CA VAL A 357 -17.82 3.39 -21.22
C VAL A 357 -17.36 4.09 -19.95
N ASN A 358 -18.12 3.95 -18.86
CA ASN A 358 -17.79 4.53 -17.57
C ASN A 358 -16.59 3.80 -16.95
N GLU A 359 -16.57 2.48 -17.04
CA GLU A 359 -15.50 1.64 -16.54
C GLU A 359 -14.20 1.88 -17.31
N ASP A 360 -14.25 1.86 -18.64
CA ASP A 360 -13.13 2.19 -19.53
C ASP A 360 -12.54 3.57 -19.20
N ALA A 361 -13.39 4.54 -18.87
CA ALA A 361 -12.93 5.88 -18.49
C ALA A 361 -12.19 5.86 -17.14
N CYS A 362 -12.60 5.02 -16.20
CA CYS A 362 -11.99 4.87 -14.87
C CYS A 362 -10.75 3.96 -14.86
N ALA A 363 -10.54 3.14 -15.89
CA ALA A 363 -9.38 2.26 -16.02
C ALA A 363 -8.11 2.98 -16.50
N LEU A 364 -6.97 2.33 -16.27
CA LEU A 364 -5.64 2.76 -16.74
C LEU A 364 -5.14 2.00 -17.98
N ASN A 365 -5.77 0.88 -18.35
CA ASN A 365 -5.38 0.05 -19.50
C ASN A 365 -5.08 0.93 -20.73
N ALA A 366 -4.00 0.61 -21.44
CA ALA A 366 -3.68 1.28 -22.69
C ALA A 366 -4.63 0.82 -23.82
N ASP A 367 -5.02 -0.46 -23.82
CA ASP A 367 -6.15 -1.02 -24.55
C ASP A 367 -7.17 -1.59 -23.55
N THR A 368 -8.36 -0.98 -23.47
CA THR A 368 -9.40 -1.38 -22.50
C THR A 368 -10.01 -2.77 -22.76
N LEU A 369 -9.66 -3.39 -23.89
CA LEU A 369 -10.06 -4.77 -24.22
C LEU A 369 -8.95 -5.81 -23.92
N ALA A 370 -7.75 -5.37 -23.55
CA ALA A 370 -6.65 -6.24 -23.18
C ALA A 370 -6.59 -6.43 -21.67
N ASP A 371 -6.07 -7.58 -21.25
CA ASP A 371 -5.84 -7.90 -19.85
C ASP A 371 -4.66 -7.06 -19.33
N ALA A 372 -4.86 -6.33 -18.23
CA ALA A 372 -3.86 -5.52 -17.57
C ALA A 372 -3.76 -5.88 -16.08
N GLU A 373 -2.54 -6.10 -15.59
CA GLU A 373 -2.28 -6.74 -14.31
C GLU A 373 -1.10 -6.09 -13.56
N ASN A 374 -0.97 -6.46 -12.28
CA ASN A 374 0.19 -6.18 -11.43
C ASN A 374 0.61 -4.69 -11.39
N PRO A 375 -0.29 -3.75 -11.08
CA PRO A 375 0.05 -2.35 -11.04
C PRO A 375 0.92 -2.03 -9.81
N ARG A 376 1.84 -1.07 -9.98
CA ARG A 376 2.64 -0.47 -8.90
C ARG A 376 2.61 1.05 -8.99
N VAL A 377 2.63 1.73 -7.86
CA VAL A 377 2.51 3.19 -7.79
C VAL A 377 3.66 3.83 -7.02
N ALA A 378 4.25 4.88 -7.59
CA ALA A 378 5.24 5.70 -6.91
C ALA A 378 4.93 7.19 -6.99
N ALA A 379 5.36 7.90 -5.95
CA ALA A 379 5.36 9.36 -5.92
C ALA A 379 6.58 9.90 -6.67
N GLY A 380 6.34 10.73 -7.69
CA GLY A 380 7.46 11.27 -8.47
C GLY A 380 7.14 12.51 -9.29
N THR A 381 8.20 13.21 -9.68
CA THR A 381 8.12 14.32 -10.64
C THR A 381 9.38 14.38 -11.47
N LEU A 382 9.25 14.61 -12.78
CA LEU A 382 10.39 14.82 -13.66
C LEU A 382 10.96 16.23 -13.56
N THR A 383 10.26 17.15 -12.89
CA THR A 383 10.65 18.55 -12.82
C THR A 383 11.11 18.90 -11.41
N PRO A 384 12.40 19.25 -11.22
CA PRO A 384 12.91 19.68 -9.92
C PRO A 384 12.08 20.81 -9.31
N GLY A 385 11.74 20.66 -8.02
CA GLY A 385 10.98 21.66 -7.26
C GLY A 385 9.47 21.67 -7.51
N GLN A 386 8.94 20.80 -8.37
CA GLN A 386 7.49 20.60 -8.50
C GLN A 386 7.00 19.54 -7.50
N PRO A 387 5.72 19.63 -7.05
CA PRO A 387 5.08 18.55 -6.31
C PRO A 387 5.16 17.22 -7.06
N THR A 388 5.23 16.13 -6.30
CA THR A 388 5.10 14.78 -6.86
C THR A 388 3.67 14.53 -7.32
N VAL A 389 3.52 13.65 -8.30
CA VAL A 389 2.24 13.08 -8.74
C VAL A 389 2.36 11.55 -8.71
N PRO A 390 1.25 10.79 -8.70
CA PRO A 390 1.35 9.34 -8.83
C PRO A 390 1.80 8.99 -10.25
N TRP A 391 2.72 8.03 -10.31
CA TRP A 391 3.12 7.32 -11.51
C TRP A 391 2.75 5.86 -11.32
N VAL A 392 2.03 5.30 -12.28
CA VAL A 392 1.57 3.91 -12.22
C VAL A 392 2.24 3.13 -13.34
N VAL A 393 2.81 1.98 -13.02
CA VAL A 393 3.32 1.00 -13.98
C VAL A 393 2.49 -0.28 -13.87
N TRP A 394 2.30 -0.98 -14.98
CA TRP A 394 1.57 -2.25 -15.03
C TRP A 394 2.04 -3.09 -16.21
N GLU A 395 1.70 -4.36 -16.23
CA GLU A 395 1.85 -5.23 -17.40
C GLU A 395 0.52 -5.37 -18.13
N GLU A 396 0.55 -5.44 -19.47
CA GLU A 396 -0.67 -5.58 -20.28
C GLU A 396 -0.42 -6.50 -21.48
N ASP A 397 -1.38 -7.37 -21.80
CA ASP A 397 -1.28 -8.30 -22.93
C ASP A 397 -1.20 -7.52 -24.25
N ILE A 398 -0.18 -7.83 -25.04
CA ILE A 398 0.05 -7.26 -26.37
C ILE A 398 -0.17 -8.28 -27.48
N GLY A 399 -0.76 -9.43 -27.17
CA GLY A 399 -1.12 -10.51 -28.07
C GLY A 399 -0.04 -11.57 -28.24
N GLY A 400 -0.51 -12.82 -28.39
CA GLY A 400 0.35 -13.99 -28.55
C GLY A 400 0.94 -14.49 -27.22
N GLY A 401 0.26 -14.24 -26.10
CA GLY A 401 0.66 -14.66 -24.76
C GLY A 401 1.88 -13.90 -24.24
N ARG A 402 1.96 -12.60 -24.54
CA ARG A 402 3.08 -11.74 -24.12
C ARG A 402 2.54 -10.46 -23.54
N HIS A 403 3.11 -10.04 -22.43
CA HIS A 403 2.84 -8.77 -21.79
C HIS A 403 3.97 -7.79 -22.04
N ALA A 404 3.61 -6.51 -22.05
CA ALA A 404 4.57 -5.42 -22.06
C ALA A 404 4.29 -4.45 -20.91
N ILE A 405 5.33 -3.72 -20.49
CA ILE A 405 5.23 -2.80 -19.36
C ILE A 405 4.84 -1.43 -19.87
N PHE A 406 3.74 -0.92 -19.34
CA PHE A 406 3.23 0.42 -19.58
C PHE A 406 3.44 1.30 -18.35
N VAL A 407 3.32 2.60 -18.56
CA VAL A 407 3.43 3.61 -17.51
C VAL A 407 2.51 4.78 -17.81
N SER A 408 1.83 5.26 -16.79
CA SER A 408 1.02 6.46 -16.83
C SER A 408 1.36 7.37 -15.66
N ARG A 409 0.95 8.64 -15.76
CA ARG A 409 1.09 9.60 -14.68
C ARG A 409 -0.14 10.49 -14.60
N LEU A 410 -0.41 11.02 -13.42
CA LEU A 410 -1.48 12.00 -13.25
C LEU A 410 -1.16 13.31 -13.98
N VAL A 411 -2.14 13.80 -14.72
CA VAL A 411 -2.16 15.09 -15.41
C VAL A 411 -3.41 15.85 -14.96
N GLY A 412 -3.32 17.19 -14.89
CA GLY A 412 -4.43 18.05 -14.43
C GLY A 412 -4.84 17.90 -12.96
N GLY A 413 -4.39 16.84 -12.27
CA GLY A 413 -4.84 16.48 -10.93
C GLY A 413 -6.08 15.56 -10.93
N ASP A 414 -6.56 15.16 -12.09
CA ASP A 414 -7.88 14.56 -12.29
C ASP A 414 -7.97 13.46 -13.36
N HIS A 415 -6.89 13.13 -14.08
CA HIS A 415 -6.85 11.98 -14.99
C HIS A 415 -5.41 11.47 -15.18
N PHE A 416 -5.27 10.22 -15.60
CA PHE A 416 -3.97 9.68 -16.00
C PHE A 416 -3.74 9.82 -17.50
N GLU A 417 -2.50 10.08 -17.88
CA GLU A 417 -2.06 10.01 -19.27
C GLU A 417 -0.95 8.97 -19.38
N LEU A 418 -1.01 8.13 -20.42
CA LEU A 418 0.09 7.27 -20.81
C LEU A 418 1.35 8.10 -21.06
N PHE A 419 2.44 7.69 -20.42
CA PHE A 419 3.74 8.31 -20.63
C PHE A 419 4.36 7.80 -21.95
N HIS A 420 5.21 8.63 -22.57
CA HIS A 420 5.88 8.30 -23.84
C HIS A 420 4.93 7.84 -24.97
N PRO A 421 4.18 8.77 -25.58
CA PRO A 421 2.96 8.52 -26.38
C PRO A 421 2.35 7.08 -26.35
N GLY A 422 2.16 6.48 -25.17
CA GLY A 422 1.62 5.11 -25.04
C GLY A 422 2.54 3.99 -25.53
N GLN A 423 3.83 4.27 -25.70
CA GLN A 423 4.84 3.27 -26.00
C GLN A 423 5.18 2.48 -24.74
N THR A 424 5.38 1.18 -24.91
CA THR A 424 5.84 0.29 -23.84
C THR A 424 7.26 0.65 -23.43
N ILE A 425 7.57 0.54 -22.14
CA ILE A 425 8.93 0.71 -21.60
C ILE A 425 9.74 -0.56 -21.82
N SER A 426 9.09 -1.72 -21.74
CA SER A 426 9.73 -3.00 -22.05
C SER A 426 9.74 -3.30 -23.55
N ASN A 427 10.64 -4.21 -23.94
CA ASN A 427 10.74 -4.69 -25.30
C ASN A 427 9.58 -5.66 -25.62
N ARG A 428 8.72 -5.29 -26.57
CA ARG A 428 7.57 -6.08 -27.04
C ARG A 428 7.90 -7.45 -27.64
N ALA A 429 9.18 -7.75 -27.91
CA ALA A 429 9.60 -9.06 -28.37
C ALA A 429 9.64 -10.11 -27.25
N ASN A 430 9.74 -9.67 -25.99
CA ASN A 430 9.80 -10.53 -24.81
C ASN A 430 8.49 -10.44 -24.03
N ASN A 431 8.20 -11.47 -23.23
CA ASN A 431 7.19 -11.38 -22.18
C ASN A 431 7.81 -10.65 -20.98
N ALA A 432 7.17 -9.59 -20.48
CA ALA A 432 7.62 -8.79 -19.35
C ALA A 432 6.50 -8.72 -18.31
N SER A 433 6.81 -8.94 -17.04
CA SER A 433 5.80 -9.09 -15.98
C SER A 433 6.30 -8.53 -14.65
N ARG A 434 5.38 -8.28 -13.72
CA ARG A 434 5.62 -7.83 -12.35
C ARG A 434 6.50 -6.58 -12.29
N PRO A 435 6.08 -5.49 -12.95
CA PRO A 435 6.85 -4.27 -12.90
C PRO A 435 6.86 -3.69 -11.49
N ASP A 436 7.89 -2.91 -11.20
CA ASP A 436 7.97 -2.07 -10.00
C ASP A 436 8.54 -0.71 -10.37
N ILE A 437 8.21 0.32 -9.58
CA ILE A 437 8.61 1.69 -9.84
C ILE A 437 9.07 2.41 -8.56
N THR A 438 10.17 3.14 -8.67
CA THR A 438 10.61 4.07 -7.62
C THR A 438 11.22 5.33 -8.24
N PHE A 439 11.36 6.38 -7.44
CA PHE A 439 12.01 7.62 -7.84
C PHE A 439 13.28 7.87 -7.03
N ALA A 440 14.38 8.16 -7.72
CA ALA A 440 15.54 8.77 -7.11
C ALA A 440 15.64 10.24 -7.57
N GLY A 441 15.24 11.16 -6.70
CA GLY A 441 15.11 12.57 -7.07
C GLY A 441 14.02 12.77 -8.12
N ASN A 442 14.42 13.19 -9.32
CA ASN A 442 13.50 13.46 -10.44
C ASN A 442 13.57 12.42 -11.56
N VAL A 443 14.17 11.25 -11.29
CA VAL A 443 14.36 10.18 -12.27
C VAL A 443 13.56 8.95 -11.83
N PRO A 444 12.63 8.46 -12.66
CA PRO A 444 11.96 7.19 -12.42
C PRO A 444 12.91 6.03 -12.73
N TYR A 445 12.87 5.02 -11.88
CA TYR A 445 13.51 3.72 -12.07
C TYR A 445 12.38 2.68 -12.12
N ILE A 446 12.34 1.93 -13.21
CA ILE A 446 11.33 0.89 -13.44
C ILE A 446 12.08 -0.43 -13.67
N SER A 447 11.69 -1.48 -12.94
CA SER A 447 12.20 -2.86 -13.08
C SER A 447 11.06 -3.82 -13.39
N TRP A 448 11.36 -4.96 -14.01
CA TRP A 448 10.43 -6.05 -14.34
C TRP A 448 11.22 -7.32 -14.71
#